data_AF-A0A1G6UB89-F1
#
_entry.id   AF-A0A1G6UB89-F1
#
_cell.length_a   1.000
_cell.length_b   1.000
_cell.length_c   1.000
_cell.angle_alpha   90.00
_cell.angle_beta   90.00
_cell.angle_gamma   90.00
#
_symmetry.space_group_name_H-M   'P 1'
#
loop_
_entity.id
_entity.type
_entity.pdbx_description
1 polymer ?
#
loop_
_entity_poly.entity_id
_entity_poly.type
_entity_poly.pdbx_seq_one_letter_code
_entity_poly.pdbx_strand_id
1 'polypeptide(L)'
;MPKIMAAVLRGVSFSMWAPDFVVGLPERWLLSKGVLAQYGHLHWEAGGSVLHLVQENIVADDLIAWLTADELESLVNRDERSDVALCA
;
A
#
# COMPACT_ATOMS: atom_id res chain seq x y z
N MET A 1 -9.70 -0.96 5.24
CA MET A 1 -9.07 -2.28 5.43
C MET A 1 -8.72 -2.45 6.90
N PRO A 2 -8.83 -3.63 7.52
CA PRO A 2 -8.27 -3.87 8.85
C PRO A 2 -6.73 -3.90 8.81
N LYS A 3 -6.05 -3.36 9.83
CA LYS A 3 -4.57 -3.31 9.91
C LYS A 3 -3.91 -4.68 9.72
N ILE A 4 -4.51 -5.73 10.29
CA ILE A 4 -3.99 -7.10 10.19
C ILE A 4 -3.98 -7.62 8.74
N MET A 5 -4.99 -7.26 7.94
CA MET A 5 -5.04 -7.67 6.54
C MET A 5 -3.95 -6.95 5.73
N ALA A 6 -3.69 -5.67 6.03
CA ALA A 6 -2.61 -4.93 5.38
C ALA A 6 -1.23 -5.51 5.74
N ALA A 7 -1.01 -5.93 6.99
CA ALA A 7 0.22 -6.60 7.42
C ALA A 7 0.42 -7.94 6.68
N VAL A 8 -0.62 -8.77 6.61
CA VAL A 8 -0.58 -10.05 5.88
C VAL A 8 -0.25 -9.85 4.40
N LEU A 9 -0.93 -8.91 3.73
CA LEU A 9 -0.64 -8.64 2.31
C LEU A 9 0.80 -8.18 2.08
N ARG A 10 1.34 -7.33 2.96
CA ARG A 10 2.74 -6.90 2.87
C ARG A 10 3.70 -8.06 3.06
N GLY A 11 3.50 -8.87 4.10
CA GLY A 11 4.36 -10.02 4.38
C GLY A 11 4.35 -11.06 3.27
N VAL A 12 3.17 -11.35 2.71
CA VAL A 12 3.00 -12.23 1.54
C VAL A 12 3.70 -11.65 0.31
N SER A 13 3.44 -10.38 -0.01
CA SER A 13 4.04 -9.74 -1.19
C SER A 13 5.56 -9.74 -1.10
N PHE A 14 6.11 -9.37 0.05
CA PHE A 14 7.55 -9.35 0.30
C PHE A 14 8.16 -10.75 0.19
N SER A 15 7.61 -11.73 0.91
CA SER A 15 8.19 -13.08 1.00
C SER A 15 8.05 -13.90 -0.27
N MET A 16 6.92 -13.77 -0.98
CA MET A 16 6.59 -14.63 -2.12
C MET A 16 7.02 -14.04 -3.45
N TRP A 17 6.93 -12.73 -3.62
CA TRP A 17 7.11 -12.09 -4.92
C TRP A 17 8.36 -11.22 -5.01
N ALA A 18 8.98 -10.86 -3.89
CA ALA A 18 10.17 -10.00 -3.83
C ALA A 18 10.09 -8.80 -4.81
N PRO A 19 9.01 -8.00 -4.77
CA PRO A 19 8.79 -6.97 -5.77
C PRO A 19 9.72 -5.77 -5.54
N ASP A 20 10.16 -5.13 -6.63
CA ASP A 20 10.82 -3.83 -6.56
C ASP A 20 9.86 -2.73 -6.06
N PHE A 21 8.57 -2.85 -6.40
CA PHE A 21 7.51 -1.94 -5.99
C PHE A 21 6.16 -2.65 -5.81
N VAL A 22 5.37 -2.18 -4.85
CA VAL A 22 3.93 -2.51 -4.72
C VAL A 22 3.12 -1.28 -5.04
N VAL A 23 2.19 -1.40 -6.00
CA VAL A 23 1.37 -0.30 -6.49
C VAL A 23 -0.11 -0.55 -6.16
N GLY A 24 -0.82 0.50 -5.77
CA GLY A 24 -2.27 0.50 -5.59
C GLY A 24 -2.92 1.71 -6.24
N LEU A 25 -4.23 1.59 -6.48
CA LEU A 25 -5.07 2.64 -7.04
C LEU A 25 -6.09 3.12 -5.99
N PRO A 26 -5.68 3.88 -4.96
CA PRO A 26 -6.61 4.35 -3.95
C PRO A 26 -7.45 5.53 -4.45
N GLU A 27 -8.73 5.53 -4.07
CA GLU A 27 -9.61 6.68 -4.26
C GLU A 27 -9.04 7.93 -3.57
N ARG A 28 -9.12 9.08 -4.26
CA ARG A 28 -8.52 10.35 -3.80
C ARG A 28 -8.95 10.81 -2.41
N TRP A 29 -10.17 10.49 -1.97
CA TRP A 29 -10.63 10.87 -0.62
C TRP A 29 -9.88 10.14 0.50
N LEU A 30 -9.21 9.02 0.22
CA LEU A 30 -8.38 8.32 1.20
C LEU A 30 -7.13 9.15 1.55
N LEU A 31 -6.60 9.90 0.58
CA LEU A 31 -5.52 10.84 0.81
C LEU A 31 -5.99 11.98 1.73
N SER A 32 -7.15 12.58 1.47
CA SER A 32 -7.66 13.70 2.29
C SER A 32 -7.95 13.31 3.74
N LYS A 33 -8.22 12.03 3.99
CA LYS A 33 -8.38 11.47 5.36
C LYS A 33 -7.07 10.96 5.98
N GLY A 34 -5.94 11.11 5.30
CA GLY A 34 -4.62 10.66 5.79
C GLY A 34 -4.50 9.13 5.89
N VAL A 35 -5.37 8.38 5.21
CA VAL A 35 -5.41 6.91 5.30
C VAL A 35 -4.15 6.30 4.68
N LEU A 36 -3.66 6.85 3.57
CA LEU A 36 -2.44 6.38 2.91
C LEU A 36 -1.22 6.42 3.85
N ALA A 37 -1.05 7.54 4.55
CA ALA A 37 0.01 7.70 5.55
C ALA A 37 -0.13 6.71 6.72
N GLN A 38 -1.35 6.38 7.15
CA GLN A 38 -1.58 5.38 8.20
C GLN A 38 -1.11 3.97 7.82
N TYR A 39 -1.12 3.64 6.52
CA TYR A 39 -0.64 2.35 6.00
C TYR A 39 0.80 2.38 5.50
N GLY A 40 1.50 3.51 5.67
CA GLY A 40 2.90 3.67 5.28
C GLY A 40 3.12 4.05 3.82
N HIS A 41 2.06 4.31 3.05
CA HIS A 41 2.19 4.80 1.67
C HIS A 41 2.60 6.27 1.68
N LEU A 42 3.87 6.53 1.36
CA LEU A 42 4.46 7.87 1.30
C LEU A 42 4.51 8.43 -0.12
N HIS A 43 4.56 7.55 -1.13
CA HIS A 43 4.57 7.94 -2.53
C HIS A 43 3.18 7.87 -3.12
N TRP A 44 2.76 8.97 -3.73
CA TRP A 44 1.54 9.02 -4.50
C TRP A 44 1.62 10.13 -5.56
N GLU A 45 0.89 9.91 -6.66
CA GLU A 45 0.69 10.90 -7.70
C GLU A 45 -0.78 10.97 -8.12
N ALA A 46 -1.21 12.15 -8.55
CA ALA A 46 -2.53 12.34 -9.13
C ALA A 46 -2.54 11.84 -10.58
N GLY A 47 -3.70 11.34 -11.03
CA GLY A 47 -3.83 10.84 -12.39
C GLY A 47 -3.46 9.38 -12.53
N GLY A 48 -3.74 8.55 -11.52
CA GLY A 48 -3.72 7.10 -11.69
C GLY A 48 -4.62 6.59 -12.81
N SER A 49 -5.60 7.42 -13.19
CA SER A 49 -6.41 7.31 -14.40
C SER A 49 -5.68 7.41 -15.74
N VAL A 50 -4.38 7.76 -15.77
CA VAL A 50 -3.55 7.60 -16.97
C VAL A 50 -3.33 6.11 -17.29
N LEU A 51 -3.54 5.21 -16.32
CA LEU A 51 -3.90 3.81 -16.61
C LEU A 51 -5.36 3.77 -17.07
N HIS A 52 -5.58 4.20 -18.32
CA HIS A 52 -6.79 3.87 -19.05
C HIS A 52 -6.84 2.33 -19.15
N LEU A 53 -7.49 1.67 -18.18
CA LEU A 53 -8.00 0.32 -18.35
C LEU A 53 -9.17 0.41 -19.32
N VAL A 54 -8.86 0.68 -20.59
CA VAL A 54 -9.81 0.98 -21.68
C VAL A 54 -10.90 -0.10 -21.75
N GLN A 55 -10.55 -1.33 -21.40
CA GLN A 55 -11.44 -2.48 -21.46
C GLN A 55 -12.56 -2.45 -20.39
N GLU A 56 -12.37 -1.76 -19.26
CA GLU A 56 -13.31 -1.79 -18.14
C GLU A 56 -14.14 -0.50 -17.98
N ASN A 57 -13.89 0.52 -18.81
CA ASN A 57 -14.58 1.82 -18.79
C ASN A 57 -14.61 2.48 -17.40
N ILE A 58 -13.55 2.27 -16.62
CA ILE A 58 -13.40 2.86 -15.29
C ILE A 58 -12.82 4.27 -15.47
N VAL A 59 -13.65 5.29 -15.22
CA VAL A 59 -13.21 6.68 -15.07
C VAL A 59 -13.15 6.96 -13.58
N ALA A 60 -11.99 6.76 -12.97
CA ALA A 60 -11.79 7.02 -11.55
C ALA A 60 -10.67 8.06 -11.38
N ASP A 61 -10.89 9.12 -10.61
CA ASP A 61 -9.84 10.07 -10.18
C ASP A 61 -8.93 9.42 -9.12
N ASP A 62 -8.54 8.17 -9.38
CA ASP A 62 -7.75 7.38 -8.48
C ASP A 62 -6.31 7.90 -8.50
N LEU A 63 -5.70 7.89 -7.33
CA LEU A 63 -4.28 8.15 -7.20
C LEU A 63 -3.53 6.88 -7.61
N ILE A 64 -2.31 7.02 -8.11
CA ILE A 64 -1.34 5.93 -8.04
C ILE A 64 -0.59 6.13 -6.73
N ALA A 65 -0.56 5.12 -5.87
CA ALA A 65 0.26 5.10 -4.66
C ALA A 65 1.15 3.87 -4.65
N TRP A 66 2.38 3.99 -4.17
CA TRP A 66 3.32 2.88 -4.17
C TRP A 66 4.24 2.83 -2.96
N LEU A 67 4.83 1.65 -2.77
CA LEU A 67 5.91 1.36 -1.83
C LEU A 67 7.08 0.76 -2.61
N THR A 68 8.29 1.20 -2.31
CA THR A 68 9.53 0.53 -2.74
C THR A 68 9.71 -0.79 -1.97
N ALA A 69 10.59 -1.67 -2.48
CA ALA A 69 11.03 -2.87 -1.78
C ALA A 69 11.54 -2.57 -0.35
N ASP A 70 12.40 -1.56 -0.21
CA ASP A 70 13.01 -1.19 1.09
C ASP A 70 11.95 -0.66 2.09
N GLU A 71 10.97 0.10 1.61
CA GLU A 71 9.86 0.60 2.43
C GLU A 71 8.92 -0.53 2.83
N LEU A 72 8.64 -1.45 1.90
CA LEU A 72 7.84 -2.64 2.17
C LEU A 72 8.51 -3.51 3.23
N GLU A 73 9.80 -3.78 3.09
CA GLU A 73 10.61 -4.52 4.07
C GLU A 73 10.55 -3.85 5.45
N SER A 74 10.75 -2.53 5.48
CA SER A 74 10.70 -1.75 6.72
C SER A 74 9.35 -1.87 7.43
N LEU A 75 8.25 -1.93 6.68
CA LEU A 75 6.90 -2.09 7.23
C LEU A 75 6.66 -3.52 7.74
N VAL A 76 7.14 -4.54 7.05
CA VAL A 76 7.04 -5.94 7.50
C VAL A 76 7.83 -6.14 8.80
N ASN A 77 9.08 -5.71 8.84
CA ASN A 77 9.95 -5.85 10.01
C ASN A 77 9.48 -5.02 11.22
N ARG A 78 8.78 -3.90 10.98
CA ARG A 78 8.20 -3.08 12.05
C ARG A 78 6.96 -3.73 12.67
N ASP A 79 6.12 -4.38 11.87
CA ASP A 79 4.97 -5.13 12.38
C ASP A 79 5.43 -6.31 13.26
N GLU A 80 6.48 -7.03 12.87
CA GLU A 80 7.07 -8.09 13.72
C GLU A 80 7.46 -7.58 15.12
N ARG A 81 8.06 -6.39 15.19
CA ARG A 81 8.48 -5.77 16.46
C ARG A 81 7.30 -5.32 17.33
N SER A 82 6.15 -5.06 16.70
CA SER A 82 4.90 -4.69 17.38
C SER A 82 4.26 -5.91 18.04
N ASP A 83 4.31 -7.06 17.38
CA ASP A 83 3.78 -8.33 17.89
C ASP A 83 4.65 -8.90 19.02
N VAL A 84 5.99 -8.79 18.93
CA VAL A 84 6.90 -9.22 20.01
C VAL A 84 6.69 -8.41 21.30
N ALA A 85 6.33 -7.13 21.20
CA ALA A 85 6.08 -6.27 22.35
C ALA A 85 4.72 -6.54 23.05
N LEU A 86 3.79 -7.21 22.40
CA LEU A 86 2.49 -7.61 22.98
C LEU A 86 2.54 -8.96 23.71
N CYS A 87 3.63 -9.72 23.54
CA CYS A 87 3.87 -11.01 24.20
C CYS A 87 4.86 -10.94 25.38
N ALA A 88 5.30 -9.74 25.78
CA ALA A 88 6.18 -9.50 26.92
C ALA A 88 5.42 -8.79 28.06
#